data_AF-A0A2V8MKZ0-F1
#
_entry.id   AF-A0A2V8MKZ0-F1
#
_cell.length_a   1.000
_cell.length_b   1.000
_cell.length_c   1.000
_cell.angle_alpha   90.00
_cell.angle_beta   90.00
_cell.angle_gamma   90.00
#
_symmetry.space_group_name_H-M   'P 1'
#
loop_
_entity.id
_entity.type
_entity.pdbx_description
1 polymer ?
#
loop_
_entity_poly.entity_id
_entity_poly.type
_entity_poly.pdbx_seq_one_letter_code
_entity_poly.pdbx_strand_id
1 'polypeptide(L)'
;MLSADEIAAIQQLQLAPEVEEAARILKDKHHELTFTSGRRDIASQASAMASNIIKSGNRKWIEETYLAADRLQQWVDAHPDALTQAQIAAGLEATMKQMSNDELKKISKHLIGRAFDLKPVSQNAAQIEADIHALPNFQRFLKKEGGLLRWHVQFLGS
;
A
#
# COMPACT_ATOMS: atom_id res chain seq x y z
N MET A 1 4.88 22.62 -12.97
CA MET A 1 3.75 23.05 -12.10
C MET A 1 2.58 22.13 -12.39
N LEU A 2 2.07 21.50 -11.35
CA LEU A 2 0.93 20.59 -11.43
C LEU A 2 -0.35 21.28 -11.89
N SER A 3 -1.12 20.58 -12.71
CA SER A 3 -2.49 20.94 -13.06
C SER A 3 -3.45 20.73 -11.89
N ALA A 4 -4.63 21.36 -11.95
CA ALA A 4 -5.68 21.18 -10.93
C ALA A 4 -6.12 19.72 -10.79
N ASP A 5 -6.19 18.98 -11.89
CA ASP A 5 -6.57 17.56 -11.89
C ASP A 5 -5.52 16.68 -11.22
N GLU A 6 -4.23 16.97 -11.43
CA GLU A 6 -3.14 16.26 -10.77
C GLU A 6 -3.11 16.53 -9.27
N ILE A 7 -3.39 17.77 -8.86
CA ILE A 7 -3.53 18.15 -7.46
C ILE A 7 -4.71 17.41 -6.82
N ALA A 8 -5.86 17.41 -7.48
CA ALA A 8 -7.06 16.72 -7.00
C ALA A 8 -6.83 15.21 -6.87
N ALA A 9 -6.16 14.59 -7.86
CA ALA A 9 -5.81 13.17 -7.83
C ALA A 9 -4.91 12.82 -6.65
N ILE A 10 -3.92 13.67 -6.31
CA ILE A 10 -3.06 13.47 -5.14
C ILE A 10 -3.86 13.64 -3.84
N GLN A 11 -4.74 14.63 -3.74
CA GLN A 11 -5.57 14.85 -2.55
C GLN A 11 -6.51 13.67 -2.27
N GLN A 12 -7.02 13.02 -3.30
CA GLN A 12 -7.84 11.80 -3.17
C GLN A 12 -7.07 10.63 -2.55
N LEU A 13 -5.73 10.65 -2.56
CA LEU A 13 -4.92 9.65 -1.88
C LEU A 13 -4.95 9.79 -0.35
N GLN A 14 -5.42 10.92 0.19
CA GLN A 14 -5.57 11.17 1.63
C GLN A 14 -4.30 10.85 2.44
N LEU A 15 -3.15 11.23 1.89
CA LEU A 15 -1.83 10.94 2.47
C LEU A 15 -1.59 11.78 3.72
N ALA A 16 -0.64 11.36 4.55
CA ALA A 16 -0.10 12.24 5.59
C ALA A 16 0.52 13.49 4.94
N PRO A 17 0.47 14.68 5.56
CA PRO A 17 0.89 15.93 4.92
C PRO A 17 2.29 15.89 4.28
N GLU A 18 3.28 15.32 4.96
CA GLU A 18 4.65 15.25 4.41
C GLU A 18 4.75 14.28 3.22
N VAL A 19 3.88 13.27 3.18
CA VAL A 19 3.84 12.27 2.11
C VAL A 19 3.03 12.77 0.92
N GLU A 20 2.00 13.59 1.16
CA GLU A 20 1.32 14.34 0.10
C GLU A 20 2.29 15.30 -0.61
N GLU A 21 3.12 16.01 0.16
CA GLU A 21 4.15 16.89 -0.41
C GLU A 21 5.18 16.09 -1.22
N ALA A 22 5.64 14.95 -0.72
CA ALA A 22 6.52 14.07 -1.48
C ALA A 22 5.87 13.57 -2.79
N ALA A 23 4.57 13.25 -2.77
CA ALA A 23 3.82 12.87 -3.96
C ALA A 23 3.72 14.03 -4.98
N ARG A 24 3.54 15.27 -4.50
CA ARG A 24 3.52 16.48 -5.35
C ARG A 24 4.87 16.73 -6.01
N ILE A 25 5.97 16.67 -5.23
CA ILE A 25 7.34 16.79 -5.75
C ILE A 25 7.60 15.76 -6.84
N LEU A 26 7.23 14.50 -6.59
CA LEU A 26 7.47 13.43 -7.54
C LEU A 26 6.64 13.61 -8.83
N LYS A 27 5.37 14.00 -8.71
CA LYS A 27 4.47 14.21 -9.85
C LYS A 27 4.86 15.43 -10.69
N ASP A 28 5.38 16.48 -10.08
CA ASP A 28 5.83 17.69 -10.80
C ASP A 28 7.10 17.41 -11.62
N LYS A 29 7.95 16.49 -11.16
CA LYS A 29 9.09 15.98 -11.93
C LYS A 29 8.69 14.99 -13.02
N HIS A 30 7.72 14.14 -12.74
CA HIS A 30 7.33 12.99 -13.58
C HIS A 30 5.81 12.95 -13.78
N HIS A 31 5.33 13.80 -14.68
CA HIS A 31 3.90 13.96 -15.00
C HIS A 31 3.26 12.68 -15.56
N GLU A 32 4.04 11.74 -16.09
CA GLU A 32 3.57 10.44 -16.56
C GLU A 32 3.15 9.48 -15.42
N LEU A 33 3.57 9.74 -14.18
CA LEU A 33 3.29 8.85 -13.06
C LEU A 33 1.80 8.81 -12.74
N THR A 34 1.29 7.59 -12.54
CA THR A 34 -0.08 7.34 -12.11
C THR A 34 -0.08 6.73 -10.73
N PHE A 35 -0.66 7.44 -9.76
CA PHE A 35 -0.93 6.89 -8.43
C PHE A 35 -2.13 5.94 -8.51
N THR A 36 -1.96 4.75 -7.98
CA THR A 36 -2.97 3.68 -8.00
C THR A 36 -3.56 3.40 -6.62
N SER A 37 -2.88 3.84 -5.55
CA SER A 37 -3.37 3.71 -4.18
C SER A 37 -2.67 4.72 -3.27
N GLY A 38 -3.40 5.26 -2.30
CA GLY A 38 -2.90 6.11 -1.23
C GLY A 38 -3.19 5.50 0.14
N ARG A 39 -3.66 6.32 1.08
CA ARG A 39 -4.18 5.86 2.37
C ARG A 39 -5.34 4.87 2.17
N ARG A 40 -5.34 3.82 2.97
CA ARG A 40 -6.43 2.83 3.01
C ARG A 40 -7.05 2.85 4.40
N ASP A 41 -8.36 2.73 4.47
CA ASP A 41 -9.03 2.34 5.71
C ASP A 41 -8.89 0.82 5.93
N ILE A 42 -9.38 0.35 7.07
CA ILE A 42 -9.27 -1.06 7.46
C ILE A 42 -9.98 -1.97 6.43
N ALA A 43 -11.17 -1.59 5.97
CA ALA A 43 -11.94 -2.37 5.01
C ALA A 43 -11.22 -2.49 3.66
N SER A 44 -10.67 -1.38 3.15
CA SER A 44 -9.91 -1.36 1.91
C SER A 44 -8.61 -2.16 2.02
N GLN A 45 -7.91 -2.07 3.16
CA GLN A 45 -6.71 -2.88 3.41
C GLN A 45 -7.05 -4.37 3.48
N ALA A 46 -8.15 -4.74 4.16
CA ALA A 46 -8.62 -6.12 4.25
C ALA A 46 -8.97 -6.69 2.86
N SER A 47 -9.71 -5.93 2.07
CA SER A 47 -10.08 -6.29 0.70
C SER A 47 -8.87 -6.44 -0.21
N ALA A 48 -7.85 -5.56 -0.08
CA ALA A 48 -6.61 -5.66 -0.83
C ALA A 48 -5.83 -6.94 -0.50
N MET A 49 -5.67 -7.26 0.79
CA MET A 49 -5.03 -8.50 1.24
C MET A 49 -5.77 -9.74 0.73
N ALA A 50 -7.09 -9.75 0.88
CA ALA A 50 -7.94 -10.84 0.40
C ALA A 50 -7.84 -11.01 -1.12
N SER A 51 -7.83 -9.91 -1.88
CA SER A 51 -7.67 -9.96 -3.34
C SER A 51 -6.34 -10.60 -3.74
N ASN A 52 -5.26 -10.31 -3.02
CA ASN A 52 -3.94 -10.86 -3.30
C ASN A 52 -3.85 -12.35 -2.98
N ILE A 53 -4.46 -12.81 -1.87
CA ILE A 53 -4.58 -14.24 -1.56
C ILE A 53 -5.30 -14.98 -2.71
N ILE A 54 -6.44 -14.46 -3.16
CA ILE A 54 -7.23 -15.08 -4.24
C ILE A 54 -6.48 -15.07 -5.57
N LYS A 55 -5.91 -13.93 -5.97
CA LYS A 55 -5.21 -13.78 -7.26
C LYS A 55 -3.94 -14.63 -7.36
N SER A 56 -3.21 -14.77 -6.25
CA SER A 56 -2.00 -15.59 -6.20
C SER A 56 -2.30 -17.09 -6.04
N GLY A 57 -3.49 -17.44 -5.55
CA GLY A 57 -3.79 -18.80 -5.12
C GLY A 57 -3.01 -19.22 -3.87
N ASN A 58 -2.31 -18.29 -3.20
CA ASN A 58 -1.47 -18.58 -2.05
C ASN A 58 -2.18 -18.16 -0.74
N ARG A 59 -2.61 -19.13 0.07
CA ARG A 59 -3.19 -18.86 1.40
C ARG A 59 -2.16 -18.40 2.44
N LYS A 60 -0.87 -18.58 2.18
CA LYS A 60 0.25 -18.09 3.00
C LYS A 60 0.78 -16.72 2.56
N TRP A 61 0.07 -16.05 1.65
CA TRP A 61 0.51 -14.76 1.11
C TRP A 61 0.73 -13.69 2.18
N ILE A 62 -0.03 -13.69 3.29
CA ILE A 62 0.12 -12.67 4.35
C ILE A 62 1.42 -12.88 5.13
N GLU A 63 1.72 -14.10 5.60
CA GLU A 63 2.98 -14.40 6.31
C GLU A 63 4.23 -14.18 5.43
N GLU A 64 4.12 -14.44 4.13
CA GLU A 64 5.22 -14.23 3.18
C GLU A 64 5.46 -12.75 2.85
N THR A 65 4.42 -11.91 2.96
CA THR A 65 4.47 -10.51 2.51
C THR A 65 4.67 -9.52 3.66
N TYR A 66 4.06 -9.75 4.82
CA TYR A 66 4.04 -8.79 5.92
C TYR A 66 4.85 -9.27 7.13
N LEU A 67 5.64 -8.37 7.70
CA LEU A 67 6.50 -8.67 8.86
C LEU A 67 5.75 -8.76 10.20
N ALA A 68 4.54 -8.20 10.30
CA ALA A 68 3.83 -8.03 11.57
C ALA A 68 2.33 -8.34 11.44
N ALA A 69 1.98 -9.36 10.65
CA ALA A 69 0.59 -9.70 10.33
C ALA A 69 0.18 -11.10 10.80
N ASP A 70 0.87 -11.67 11.80
CA ASP A 70 0.62 -13.04 12.28
C ASP A 70 -0.84 -13.28 12.65
N ARG A 71 -1.49 -12.33 13.34
CA ARG A 71 -2.92 -12.43 13.70
C ARG A 71 -3.82 -12.56 12.47
N LEU A 72 -3.47 -11.89 11.37
CA LEU A 72 -4.22 -11.95 10.11
C LEU A 72 -3.98 -13.27 9.38
N GLN A 73 -2.74 -13.76 9.35
CA GLN A 73 -2.45 -15.08 8.79
C GLN A 73 -3.12 -16.19 9.61
N GLN A 74 -3.09 -16.12 10.94
CA GLN A 74 -3.78 -17.07 11.82
C GLN A 74 -5.28 -17.13 11.52
N TRP A 75 -5.91 -16.00 11.25
CA TRP A 75 -7.30 -15.99 10.82
C TRP A 75 -7.49 -16.75 9.49
N VAL A 76 -6.64 -16.49 8.49
CA VAL A 76 -6.72 -17.18 7.19
C VAL A 76 -6.51 -18.69 7.35
N ASP A 77 -5.56 -19.12 8.18
CA ASP A 77 -5.26 -20.52 8.44
C ASP A 77 -6.42 -21.25 9.16
N ALA A 78 -7.09 -20.55 10.10
CA ALA A 78 -8.21 -21.09 10.86
C ALA A 78 -9.54 -21.16 10.07
N HIS A 79 -9.62 -20.51 8.90
CA HIS A 79 -10.83 -20.45 8.07
C HIS A 79 -10.55 -20.97 6.64
N PRO A 80 -10.20 -22.26 6.48
CA PRO A 80 -9.86 -22.83 5.17
C PRO A 80 -11.03 -22.82 4.16
N ASP A 81 -12.26 -22.72 4.65
CA ASP A 81 -13.52 -22.64 3.91
C ASP A 81 -13.87 -21.21 3.43
N ALA A 82 -13.15 -20.19 3.89
CA ALA A 82 -13.23 -18.85 3.32
C ALA A 82 -12.51 -18.81 1.96
N LEU A 83 -13.26 -19.06 0.89
CA LEU A 83 -12.73 -19.23 -0.47
C LEU A 83 -12.93 -18.02 -1.39
N THR A 84 -13.69 -17.02 -0.96
CA THR A 84 -13.95 -15.80 -1.74
C THR A 84 -13.24 -14.59 -1.17
N GLN A 85 -12.93 -13.61 -2.02
CA GLN A 85 -12.38 -12.33 -1.57
C GLN A 85 -13.26 -11.69 -0.49
N ALA A 86 -14.59 -11.74 -0.63
CA ALA A 86 -15.51 -11.15 0.32
C ALA A 86 -15.43 -11.82 1.71
N GLN A 87 -15.41 -13.16 1.76
CA GLN A 87 -15.29 -13.90 3.02
C GLN A 87 -13.97 -13.62 3.73
N ILE A 88 -12.85 -13.67 2.99
CA ILE A 88 -11.53 -13.41 3.55
C ILE A 88 -11.44 -11.96 4.01
N ALA A 89 -11.90 -11.00 3.22
CA ALA A 89 -11.87 -9.58 3.56
C ALA A 89 -12.67 -9.30 4.85
N ALA A 90 -13.87 -9.86 5.00
CA ALA A 90 -14.68 -9.68 6.21
C ALA A 90 -13.96 -10.18 7.47
N GLY A 91 -13.29 -11.33 7.38
CA GLY A 91 -12.49 -11.89 8.47
C GLY A 91 -11.28 -11.06 8.86
N LEU A 92 -10.52 -10.64 7.85
CA LEU A 92 -9.36 -9.78 8.03
C LEU A 92 -9.76 -8.41 8.59
N GLU A 93 -10.86 -7.84 8.11
CA GLU A 93 -11.42 -6.58 8.61
C GLU A 93 -11.82 -6.69 10.09
N ALA A 94 -12.57 -7.73 10.45
CA ALA A 94 -12.95 -7.98 11.84
C ALA A 94 -11.73 -8.16 12.75
N THR A 95 -10.71 -8.86 12.27
CA THR A 95 -9.44 -9.05 13.00
C THR A 95 -8.72 -7.72 13.18
N MET A 96 -8.57 -6.90 12.14
CA MET A 96 -7.91 -5.59 12.22
C MET A 96 -8.65 -4.60 13.12
N LYS A 97 -9.98 -4.65 13.20
CA LYS A 97 -10.76 -3.80 14.13
C LYS A 97 -10.47 -4.09 15.61
N GLN A 98 -9.90 -5.26 15.91
CA GLN A 98 -9.48 -5.64 17.26
C GLN A 98 -7.99 -5.36 17.52
N MET A 99 -7.28 -4.77 16.55
CA MET A 99 -5.88 -4.39 16.68
C MET A 99 -5.77 -2.93 17.08
N SER A 100 -4.81 -2.62 17.94
CA SER A 100 -4.45 -1.25 18.26
C SER A 100 -3.89 -0.53 17.02
N ASN A 101 -3.97 0.80 17.01
CA ASN A 101 -3.32 1.62 15.97
C ASN A 101 -1.82 1.30 15.85
N ASP A 102 -1.19 0.92 16.96
CA ASP A 102 0.22 0.57 17.04
C ASP A 102 0.57 -0.79 16.41
N GLU A 103 -0.38 -1.71 16.37
CA GLU A 103 -0.25 -2.95 15.60
C GLU A 103 -0.56 -2.69 14.12
N LEU A 104 -1.64 -1.95 13.82
CA LEU A 104 -2.04 -1.62 12.45
C LEU A 104 -0.94 -0.87 11.68
N LYS A 105 -0.25 0.08 12.32
CA LYS A 105 0.88 0.82 11.71
C LYS A 105 2.09 -0.05 11.37
N LYS A 106 2.21 -1.23 12.00
CA LYS A 106 3.27 -2.22 11.71
C LYS A 106 2.89 -3.14 10.56
N ILE A 107 1.59 -3.35 10.33
CA ILE A 107 1.10 -4.15 9.20
C ILE A 107 1.31 -3.41 7.88
N SER A 108 0.76 -2.20 7.75
CA SER A 108 0.76 -1.49 6.47
C SER A 108 0.84 0.01 6.67
N LYS A 109 1.78 0.65 5.96
CA LYS A 109 1.93 2.11 5.96
C LYS A 109 0.77 2.82 5.24
N HIS A 110 0.01 2.12 4.41
CA HIS A 110 -1.22 2.68 3.83
C HIS A 110 -2.27 3.01 4.89
N LEU A 111 -2.35 2.26 6.00
CA LEU A 111 -3.35 2.51 7.06
C LEU A 111 -3.17 3.88 7.73
N ILE A 112 -1.96 4.40 7.72
CA ILE A 112 -1.59 5.69 8.31
C ILE A 112 -1.24 6.75 7.27
N GLY A 113 -1.57 6.52 5.99
CA GLY A 113 -1.31 7.47 4.90
C GLY A 113 0.18 7.72 4.61
N ARG A 114 1.06 6.81 5.04
CA ARG A 114 2.52 6.93 4.84
C ARG A 114 3.06 6.03 3.75
N ALA A 115 2.21 5.63 2.82
CA ALA A 115 2.59 4.95 1.61
C ALA A 115 1.63 5.27 0.47
N PHE A 116 2.16 5.21 -0.74
CA PHE A 116 1.39 5.23 -1.98
C PHE A 116 1.95 4.21 -2.96
N ASP A 117 1.09 3.76 -3.87
CA ASP A 117 1.44 2.82 -4.93
C ASP A 117 1.38 3.52 -6.29
N LEU A 118 2.39 3.30 -7.11
CA LEU A 118 2.49 3.80 -8.47
C LEU A 118 2.26 2.67 -9.47
N LYS A 119 1.67 3.02 -10.62
CA LYS A 119 1.72 2.18 -11.81
C LYS A 119 3.20 2.07 -12.25
N PRO A 120 3.76 0.86 -12.40
CA PRO A 120 5.11 0.68 -12.91
C PRO A 120 5.28 1.33 -14.29
N VAL A 121 6.42 1.99 -14.48
CA VAL A 121 6.81 2.60 -15.76
C VAL A 121 8.12 2.01 -16.23
N SER A 122 8.26 1.78 -17.54
CA SER A 122 9.48 1.26 -18.15
C SER A 122 10.39 2.39 -18.63
N GLN A 123 9.80 3.44 -19.19
CA GLN A 123 10.52 4.64 -19.61
C GLN A 123 11.05 5.38 -18.38
N ASN A 124 12.32 5.79 -18.43
CA ASN A 124 13.00 6.56 -17.39
C ASN A 124 12.97 5.94 -15.98
N ALA A 125 12.71 4.63 -15.87
CA ALA A 125 12.50 3.96 -14.59
C ALA A 125 13.64 4.17 -13.58
N ALA A 126 14.90 4.17 -14.05
CA ALA A 126 16.07 4.39 -13.21
C ALA A 126 16.13 5.82 -12.64
N GLN A 127 15.76 6.83 -13.44
CA GLN A 127 15.73 8.21 -12.99
C GLN A 127 14.58 8.43 -11.99
N ILE A 128 13.41 7.88 -12.28
CA ILE A 128 12.25 7.96 -11.37
C ILE A 128 12.56 7.29 -10.04
N GLU A 129 13.21 6.12 -10.06
CA GLU A 129 13.67 5.45 -8.85
C GLU A 129 14.66 6.32 -8.06
N ALA A 130 15.67 6.91 -8.73
CA ALA A 130 16.59 7.83 -8.07
C ALA A 130 15.86 9.03 -7.43
N ASP A 131 14.86 9.60 -8.11
CA ASP A 131 14.05 10.69 -7.57
C ASP A 131 13.17 10.24 -6.39
N ILE A 132 12.62 9.02 -6.42
CA ILE A 132 11.89 8.42 -5.28
C ILE A 132 12.81 8.30 -4.06
N HIS A 133 14.04 7.80 -4.26
CA HIS A 133 15.03 7.65 -3.19
C HIS A 133 15.48 8.99 -2.60
N ALA A 134 15.37 10.08 -3.37
CA ALA A 134 15.70 11.44 -2.93
C ALA A 134 14.53 12.15 -2.23
N LEU A 135 13.34 11.55 -2.14
CA LEU A 135 12.19 12.18 -1.50
C LEU A 135 12.42 12.37 0.01
N PRO A 136 11.96 13.49 0.59
CA PRO A 136 12.00 13.70 2.03
C PRO A 136 11.30 12.56 2.79
N ASN A 137 11.90 12.11 3.89
CA ASN A 137 11.38 11.03 4.74
C ASN A 137 11.20 9.67 4.05
N PHE A 138 11.80 9.46 2.87
CA PHE A 138 11.81 8.17 2.20
C PHE A 138 12.28 7.05 3.13
N GLN A 139 11.56 5.94 3.15
CA GLN A 139 11.96 4.76 3.93
C GLN A 139 12.32 3.59 3.02
N ARG A 140 11.44 3.26 2.07
CA ARG A 140 11.59 2.06 1.25
C ARG A 140 10.80 2.19 -0.05
N PHE A 141 11.38 1.62 -1.09
CA PHE A 141 10.77 1.43 -2.40
C PHE A 141 10.79 -0.06 -2.73
N LEU A 142 9.65 -0.59 -3.15
CA LEU A 142 9.53 -1.97 -3.63
C LEU A 142 8.97 -1.94 -5.05
N LYS A 143 9.64 -2.62 -5.99
CA LYS A 143 9.14 -2.81 -7.37
C LYS A 143 8.14 -3.96 -7.48
N LYS A 144 8.05 -4.78 -6.43
CA LYS A 144 7.12 -5.90 -6.30
C LYS A 144 6.66 -6.02 -4.86
N GLU A 145 5.38 -6.36 -4.67
CA GLU A 145 4.78 -6.65 -3.37
C GLU A 145 4.08 -8.01 -3.46
N GLY A 146 4.52 -8.99 -2.65
CA GLY A 146 3.97 -10.35 -2.66
C GLY A 146 3.92 -10.99 -4.06
N GLY A 147 4.98 -10.79 -4.86
CA GLY A 147 5.11 -11.28 -6.24
C GLY A 147 4.45 -10.42 -7.33
N LEU A 148 3.61 -9.44 -6.96
CA LEU A 148 2.89 -8.57 -7.90
C LEU A 148 3.76 -7.39 -8.33
N LEU A 149 3.81 -7.09 -9.63
CA LEU A 149 4.48 -5.90 -10.14
C LEU A 149 3.70 -4.64 -9.74
N ARG A 150 4.20 -3.95 -8.71
CA ARG A 150 3.63 -2.74 -8.14
C ARG A 150 4.78 -1.93 -7.54
N TRP A 151 4.78 -0.64 -7.82
CA TRP A 151 5.78 0.28 -7.27
C TRP A 151 5.23 0.85 -5.96
N HIS A 152 5.64 0.27 -4.85
CA HIS A 152 5.23 0.68 -3.51
C HIS A 152 6.28 1.60 -2.90
N VAL A 153 5.86 2.81 -2.52
CA VAL A 153 6.72 3.80 -1.85
C VAL A 153 6.20 4.04 -0.45
N GLN A 154 7.05 3.87 0.56
CA GLN A 154 6.72 4.13 1.95
C GLN A 154 7.70 5.08 2.62
N PHE A 155 7.20 5.80 3.63
CA PHE A 155 7.91 6.89 4.30
C PHE A 155 8.01 6.63 5.81
N LEU A 156 9.08 7.11 6.42
CA LEU A 156 9.28 7.09 7.89
C LEU A 156 8.19 7.89 8.57
N GLY A 157 7.63 7.42 9.68
CA GLY A 157 6.77 8.24 10.54
C GLY A 157 7.58 9.02 11.57
N SER A 158 7.18 10.27 11.81
CA SER A 158 7.49 10.98 13.06
C SER A 158 6.80 10.28 14.23
#